data_AF-A0A662YIP3-F1
#
_entry.id   AF-A0A662YIP3-F1
#
_cell.length_a   1.000
_cell.length_b   1.000
_cell.length_c   1.000
_cell.angle_alpha   90.00
_cell.angle_beta   90.00
_cell.angle_gamma   90.00
#
_symmetry.space_group_name_H-M   'P 1'
#
loop_
_entity.id
_entity.type
_entity.pdbx_description
1 polymer ?
#
loop_
_entity_poly.entity_id
_entity_poly.type
_entity_poly.pdbx_seq_one_letter_code
_entity_poly.pdbx_strand_id
1 'polypeptide(L)'
;QPELSSYDAVVVERHRVAPDGNCQFRSVSYALLGTEDAHAEIRQEVAHYLRGNFNRLSWLINPDTLEEDEGRMARLDKKYRVRIPYKTYKGYTLAEDELKLNWVIRLGDARYRIWGDECTLAVMTEMYNIRIVVEQQEGDGRRATKMGSHAVQVIIPYDVVPEACIPTIFLIY
;
A
#
# COMPACT_ATOMS: atom_id res chain seq x y z
N GLN A 1 7.67 -16.86 30.37
CA GLN A 1 7.37 -16.67 28.93
C GLN A 1 6.97 -15.22 28.77
N PRO A 2 7.47 -14.47 27.77
CA PRO A 2 6.94 -13.15 27.52
C PRO A 2 5.47 -13.29 27.11
N GLU A 3 4.59 -12.55 27.78
CA GLU A 3 3.21 -12.36 27.36
C GLU A 3 3.25 -11.57 26.05
N LEU A 4 3.18 -12.30 24.93
CA LEU A 4 2.81 -11.69 23.67
C LEU A 4 1.38 -11.20 23.85
N SER A 5 1.21 -9.87 23.84
CA SER A 5 -0.09 -9.21 23.77
C SER A 5 -0.96 -9.98 22.78
N SER A 6 -1.89 -10.79 23.30
CA SER A 6 -2.98 -11.32 22.53
C SER A 6 -3.82 -10.10 22.21
N TYR A 7 -3.71 -9.59 20.99
CA TYR A 7 -4.77 -8.75 20.47
C TYR A 7 -6.04 -9.58 20.60
N ASP A 8 -6.90 -9.23 21.55
CA ASP A 8 -8.25 -9.80 21.75
C ASP A 8 -9.17 -9.37 20.59
N ALA A 9 -8.67 -9.49 19.37
CA ALA A 9 -9.44 -9.34 18.16
C ALA A 9 -10.03 -10.72 17.85
N VAL A 10 -11.31 -10.89 18.17
CA VAL A 10 -12.09 -11.95 17.56
C VAL A 10 -12.13 -11.64 16.08
N VAL A 11 -11.41 -12.40 15.26
CA VAL A 11 -11.56 -12.35 13.80
C VAL A 11 -13.01 -12.76 13.51
N VAL A 12 -13.87 -11.76 13.30
CA VAL A 12 -15.31 -11.97 13.15
C VAL A 12 -15.60 -12.70 11.84
N GLU A 13 -14.83 -12.38 10.78
CA GLU A 13 -14.97 -12.98 9.46
C GLU A 13 -13.71 -12.76 8.61
N ARG A 14 -13.27 -13.79 7.86
CA ARG A 14 -12.20 -13.67 6.86
C ARG A 14 -12.83 -13.44 5.49
N HIS A 15 -12.60 -12.25 4.93
CA HIS A 15 -13.01 -11.93 3.57
C HIS A 15 -11.90 -12.20 2.55
N ARG A 16 -12.24 -12.85 1.42
CA ARG A 16 -11.31 -13.07 0.30
C ARG A 16 -11.58 -12.03 -0.78
N VAL A 17 -10.71 -11.04 -0.87
CA VAL A 17 -10.78 -10.00 -1.91
C VAL A 17 -10.39 -10.52 -3.29
N ALA A 18 -10.83 -9.82 -4.33
CA ALA A 18 -10.47 -10.17 -5.71
C ALA A 18 -8.92 -10.14 -5.94
N PRO A 19 -8.33 -11.17 -6.56
CA PRO A 19 -6.89 -11.25 -6.82
C PRO A 19 -6.50 -10.50 -8.11
N ASP A 20 -6.86 -9.22 -8.21
CA ASP A 20 -6.73 -8.41 -9.42
C ASP A 20 -5.58 -7.39 -9.34
N GLY A 21 -4.64 -7.52 -8.40
CA GLY A 21 -3.57 -6.54 -8.19
C GLY A 21 -4.04 -5.22 -7.54
N ASN A 22 -5.32 -5.12 -7.16
CA ASN A 22 -5.84 -4.09 -6.27
C ASN A 22 -6.17 -4.64 -4.87
N CYS A 23 -5.79 -5.88 -4.59
CA CYS A 23 -6.19 -6.61 -3.38
C CYS A 23 -5.94 -5.82 -2.08
N GLN A 24 -4.81 -5.14 -1.92
CA GLN A 24 -4.55 -4.34 -0.71
C GLN A 24 -5.60 -3.22 -0.53
N PHE A 25 -5.87 -2.43 -1.58
CA PHE A 25 -6.88 -1.37 -1.56
C PHE A 25 -8.30 -1.92 -1.36
N ARG A 26 -8.60 -3.09 -1.94
CA ARG A 26 -9.88 -3.80 -1.74
C ARG A 26 -10.04 -4.28 -0.30
N SER A 27 -8.97 -4.80 0.31
CA SER A 27 -8.99 -5.24 1.70
C SER A 27 -9.22 -4.07 2.65
N VAL A 28 -8.59 -2.92 2.39
CA VAL A 28 -8.81 -1.70 3.18
C VAL A 28 -10.22 -1.15 2.95
N SER A 29 -10.71 -1.11 1.71
CA SER A 29 -12.11 -0.75 1.41
C SER A 29 -13.08 -1.63 2.19
N TYR A 30 -12.88 -2.94 2.18
CA TYR A 30 -13.76 -3.88 2.88
C TYR A 30 -13.69 -3.70 4.40
N ALA A 31 -12.49 -3.53 4.95
CA ALA A 31 -12.30 -3.33 6.38
C ALA A 31 -12.93 -2.02 6.89
N LEU A 32 -12.93 -0.97 6.08
CA LEU A 32 -13.49 0.34 6.45
C LEU A 32 -14.99 0.47 6.15
N LEU A 33 -15.46 -0.11 5.04
CA LEU A 33 -16.79 0.19 4.47
C LEU A 33 -17.67 -1.06 4.29
N GLY A 34 -17.16 -2.26 4.54
CA GLY A 34 -17.87 -3.52 4.29
C GLY A 34 -18.07 -3.87 2.82
N THR A 35 -17.41 -3.16 1.90
CA THR A 35 -17.42 -3.41 0.44
C THR A 35 -16.03 -3.19 -0.15
N GLU A 36 -15.73 -3.83 -1.28
CA GLU A 36 -14.49 -3.59 -2.04
C GLU A 36 -14.58 -2.40 -3.01
N ASP A 37 -15.76 -1.82 -3.21
CA ASP A 37 -16.06 -0.90 -4.33
C ASP A 37 -15.26 0.41 -4.28
N ALA A 38 -14.82 0.84 -3.10
CA ALA A 38 -14.06 2.08 -2.94
C ALA A 38 -12.55 1.92 -3.24
N HIS A 39 -12.09 0.73 -3.65
CA HIS A 39 -10.65 0.47 -3.84
C HIS A 39 -9.97 1.45 -4.82
N ALA A 40 -10.69 1.91 -5.85
CA ALA A 40 -10.14 2.85 -6.83
C ALA A 40 -10.04 4.27 -6.27
N GLU A 41 -11.00 4.68 -5.46
CA GLU A 41 -11.03 5.97 -4.77
C GLU A 41 -9.93 6.03 -3.71
N ILE A 42 -9.85 5.03 -2.82
CA ILE A 42 -8.77 4.93 -1.81
C ILE A 42 -7.40 5.00 -2.47
N ARG A 43 -7.20 4.27 -3.57
CA ARG A 43 -5.95 4.29 -4.35
C ARG A 43 -5.62 5.69 -4.88
N GLN A 44 -6.62 6.40 -5.40
CA GLN A 44 -6.46 7.76 -5.88
C GLN A 44 -6.12 8.73 -4.75
N GLU A 45 -6.77 8.61 -3.60
CA GLU A 45 -6.50 9.43 -2.42
C GLU A 45 -5.09 9.18 -1.87
N VAL A 46 -4.65 7.92 -1.79
CA VAL A 46 -3.28 7.55 -1.39
C VAL A 46 -2.24 8.17 -2.31
N ALA A 47 -2.43 8.06 -3.63
CA ALA A 47 -1.54 8.69 -4.61
C ALA A 47 -1.54 10.23 -4.49
N HIS A 48 -2.69 10.83 -4.23
CA HIS A 48 -2.81 12.27 -4.03
C HIS A 48 -2.06 12.71 -2.76
N TYR A 49 -2.24 11.99 -1.66
CA TYR A 49 -1.59 12.26 -0.37
C TYR A 49 -0.07 12.11 -0.49
N LEU A 50 0.41 11.03 -1.10
CA LEU A 50 1.83 10.81 -1.39
C LEU A 50 2.42 11.95 -2.22
N ARG A 51 1.73 12.38 -3.27
CA ARG A 51 2.19 13.48 -4.12
C ARG A 51 2.22 14.81 -3.36
N GLY A 52 1.21 15.11 -2.55
CA GLY A 52 1.15 16.32 -1.74
C GLY A 52 2.23 16.37 -0.65
N ASN A 53 2.67 15.21 -0.18
CA ASN A 53 3.68 15.05 0.87
C ASN A 53 5.00 14.45 0.35
N PHE A 54 5.28 14.58 -0.95
CA PHE A 54 6.34 13.80 -1.60
C PHE A 54 7.70 13.97 -0.93
N ASN A 55 8.09 15.19 -0.56
CA ASN A 55 9.37 15.46 0.13
C ASN A 55 9.49 14.73 1.49
N ARG A 56 8.37 14.49 2.17
CA ARG A 56 8.34 13.81 3.48
C ARG A 56 8.25 12.30 3.33
N LEU A 57 7.61 11.80 2.26
CA LEU A 57 7.22 10.40 2.13
C LEU A 57 7.91 9.64 0.98
N SER A 58 8.66 10.31 0.10
CA SER A 58 9.31 9.65 -1.05
C SER A 58 10.30 8.57 -0.66
N TRP A 59 10.87 8.65 0.55
CA TRP A 59 11.78 7.64 1.08
C TRP A 59 11.07 6.29 1.38
N LEU A 60 9.75 6.28 1.54
CA LEU A 60 8.97 5.05 1.72
C LEU A 60 8.78 4.28 0.41
N ILE A 61 8.88 4.96 -0.74
CA ILE A 61 8.67 4.32 -2.04
C ILE A 61 9.88 3.45 -2.37
N ASN A 62 9.66 2.15 -2.51
CA ASN A 62 10.71 1.18 -2.82
C ASN A 62 11.37 1.50 -4.18
N PRO A 63 12.67 1.83 -4.23
CA PRO A 63 13.35 2.14 -5.48
C PRO A 63 13.63 0.92 -6.36
N ASP A 64 13.73 -0.28 -5.77
CA ASP A 64 14.26 -1.48 -6.43
C ASP A 64 13.43 -1.93 -7.63
N THR A 65 12.13 -1.65 -7.64
CA THR A 65 11.22 -2.06 -8.72
C THR A 65 10.93 -0.95 -9.72
N LEU A 66 11.35 0.29 -9.47
CA LEU A 66 10.86 1.47 -10.21
C LEU A 66 11.25 1.47 -11.69
N GLU A 67 12.45 1.01 -12.03
CA GLU A 67 12.90 0.96 -13.43
C GLU A 67 12.10 -0.08 -14.24
N GLU A 68 11.89 -1.27 -13.67
CA GLU A 68 11.08 -2.32 -14.28
C GLU A 68 9.62 -1.84 -14.44
N ASP A 69 9.09 -1.23 -13.39
CA ASP A 69 7.76 -0.67 -13.34
C ASP A 69 7.56 0.45 -14.38
N GLU A 70 8.52 1.36 -14.53
CA GLU A 70 8.50 2.41 -15.56
C GLU A 70 8.43 1.78 -16.97
N GLY A 71 9.30 0.82 -17.26
CA GLY A 71 9.35 0.15 -18.56
C GLY A 71 8.06 -0.59 -18.90
N ARG A 72 7.45 -1.26 -17.91
CA ARG A 72 6.17 -1.96 -18.04
C ARG A 72 5.00 -0.98 -18.23
N MET A 73 4.93 0.06 -17.41
CA MET A 73 3.78 0.93 -17.32
C MET A 73 3.75 2.06 -18.36
N ALA A 74 4.90 2.56 -18.81
CA ALA A 74 4.96 3.64 -19.81
C ALA A 74 4.20 3.32 -21.10
N ARG A 75 4.13 2.03 -21.46
CA ARG A 75 3.38 1.51 -22.63
C ARG A 75 1.86 1.68 -22.48
N LEU A 76 1.37 1.78 -21.25
CA LEU A 76 -0.06 1.89 -20.92
C LEU A 76 -0.53 3.35 -20.83
N ASP A 77 0.37 4.31 -20.60
CA ASP A 77 0.02 5.73 -20.38
C ASP A 77 -0.86 6.29 -21.49
N LYS A 78 -0.54 6.00 -22.76
CA LYS A 78 -1.37 6.42 -23.91
C LYS A 78 -2.74 5.76 -23.90
N LYS A 79 -2.82 4.47 -23.57
CA LYS A 79 -4.08 3.70 -23.51
C LYS A 79 -4.97 4.22 -22.39
N TYR A 80 -4.40 4.50 -21.22
CA TYR A 80 -5.11 4.97 -20.03
C TYR A 80 -5.31 6.48 -19.99
N ARG A 81 -4.72 7.21 -20.95
CA ARG A 81 -4.75 8.66 -21.07
C ARG A 81 -4.17 9.37 -19.84
N VAL A 82 -3.17 8.75 -19.22
CA VAL A 82 -2.45 9.30 -18.07
C VAL A 82 -1.31 10.19 -18.55
N ARG A 83 -1.14 11.35 -17.91
CA ARG A 83 -0.06 12.28 -18.18
C ARG A 83 0.98 12.16 -17.07
N ILE A 84 2.17 11.70 -17.44
CA ILE A 84 3.34 11.68 -16.57
C ILE A 84 4.22 12.92 -16.81
N PRO A 85 4.88 13.44 -15.76
CA PRO A 85 5.75 14.61 -15.84
C PRO A 85 7.09 14.30 -16.51
N TYR A 86 7.66 13.11 -16.30
CA TYR A 86 9.00 12.77 -16.78
C TYR A 86 8.97 11.62 -17.78
N LYS A 87 9.79 11.70 -18.82
CA LYS A 87 9.88 10.68 -19.88
C LYS A 87 11.33 10.42 -20.23
N THR A 88 11.67 9.16 -20.44
CA THR A 88 12.96 8.77 -20.98
C THR A 88 13.08 9.23 -22.44
N TYR A 89 14.23 9.77 -22.82
CA TYR A 89 14.59 10.06 -24.21
C TYR A 89 16.09 9.83 -24.42
N LYS A 90 16.53 9.87 -25.68
CA LYS A 90 17.92 9.56 -26.03
C LYS A 90 18.89 10.47 -25.26
N GLY A 91 19.75 9.87 -24.44
CA GLY A 91 20.74 10.58 -23.62
C GLY A 91 20.21 11.08 -22.27
N TYR A 92 18.99 10.71 -21.88
CA TYR A 92 18.40 11.07 -20.59
C TYR A 92 17.80 9.84 -19.91
N THR A 93 18.41 9.45 -18.80
CA THR A 93 17.89 8.43 -17.87
C THR A 93 17.23 9.17 -16.71
N LEU A 94 16.04 8.71 -16.31
CA LEU A 94 15.30 9.30 -15.22
C LEU A 94 16.06 9.13 -13.90
N ALA A 95 16.07 10.18 -13.08
CA ALA A 95 16.52 10.09 -11.70
C ALA A 95 15.49 9.33 -10.84
N GLU A 96 15.93 8.83 -9.67
CA GLU A 96 15.07 8.07 -8.75
C GLU A 96 13.80 8.85 -8.36
N ASP A 97 13.91 10.13 -8.00
CA ASP A 97 12.75 10.95 -7.64
C ASP A 97 11.77 11.16 -8.80
N GLU A 98 12.28 11.20 -10.04
CA GLU A 98 11.44 11.30 -11.24
C GLU A 98 10.67 10.00 -11.49
N LEU A 99 11.33 8.85 -11.30
CA LEU A 99 10.71 7.53 -11.35
C LEU A 99 9.63 7.40 -10.27
N LYS A 100 9.92 7.82 -9.04
CA LYS A 100 8.96 7.84 -7.92
C LYS A 100 7.75 8.72 -8.23
N LEU A 101 7.95 9.93 -8.76
CA LEU A 101 6.84 10.81 -9.13
C LEU A 101 5.96 10.23 -10.25
N ASN A 102 6.57 9.63 -11.26
CA ASN A 102 5.85 8.90 -12.29
C ASN A 102 5.05 7.73 -11.70
N TRP A 103 5.67 6.94 -10.80
CA TRP A 103 5.05 5.82 -10.11
C TRP A 103 3.85 6.27 -9.27
N VAL A 104 3.97 7.33 -8.48
CA VAL A 104 2.87 7.88 -7.66
C VAL A 104 1.68 8.29 -8.53
N ILE A 105 1.92 8.90 -9.69
CA ILE A 105 0.83 9.30 -10.60
C ILE A 105 0.10 8.07 -11.15
N ARG A 106 0.82 7.01 -11.50
CA ARG A 106 0.24 5.75 -12.00
C ARG A 106 -0.40 4.93 -10.89
N LEU A 107 0.12 5.02 -9.67
CA LEU A 107 -0.44 4.37 -8.48
C LEU A 107 -1.91 4.73 -8.33
N GLY A 108 -2.27 6.00 -8.53
CA GLY A 108 -3.64 6.50 -8.38
C GLY A 108 -4.66 5.94 -9.37
N ASP A 109 -4.23 5.18 -10.39
CA ASP A 109 -5.11 4.60 -11.39
C ASP A 109 -5.13 3.06 -11.27
N ALA A 110 -6.27 2.52 -10.82
CA ALA A 110 -6.46 1.09 -10.57
C ALA A 110 -6.21 0.20 -11.79
N ARG A 111 -6.22 0.75 -13.01
CA ARG A 111 -5.99 0.01 -14.25
C ARG A 111 -4.53 -0.39 -14.43
N TYR A 112 -3.58 0.26 -13.75
CA TYR A 112 -2.17 -0.16 -13.73
C TYR A 112 -1.93 -1.38 -12.86
N ARG A 113 -2.84 -1.66 -11.91
CA ARG A 113 -2.77 -2.81 -11.00
C ARG A 113 -1.43 -2.88 -10.25
N ILE A 114 -0.88 -1.72 -9.89
CA ILE A 114 0.33 -1.62 -9.07
C ILE A 114 0.00 -2.21 -7.71
N TRP A 115 0.78 -3.19 -7.26
CA TRP A 115 0.57 -3.80 -5.95
C TRP A 115 0.84 -2.75 -4.87
N GLY A 116 -0.02 -2.71 -3.87
CA GLY A 116 0.26 -1.94 -2.66
C GLY A 116 1.32 -2.64 -1.83
N ASP A 117 2.09 -1.84 -1.10
CA ASP A 117 3.19 -2.24 -0.23
C ASP A 117 3.10 -1.48 1.11
N GLU A 118 4.18 -1.51 1.89
CA GLU A 118 4.29 -0.80 3.17
C GLU A 118 4.12 0.72 3.01
N CYS A 119 4.61 1.33 1.93
CA CYS A 119 4.45 2.75 1.66
C CYS A 119 2.96 3.13 1.61
N THR A 120 2.18 2.36 0.84
CA THR A 120 0.75 2.61 0.70
C THR A 120 -0.01 2.38 2.01
N LEU A 121 0.39 1.39 2.83
CA LEU A 121 -0.23 1.16 4.15
C LEU A 121 0.09 2.28 5.13
N ALA A 122 1.33 2.76 5.19
CA ALA A 122 1.75 3.88 6.04
C ALA A 122 1.00 5.17 5.67
N VAL A 123 0.73 5.39 4.39
CA VAL A 123 -0.08 6.53 3.94
C VAL A 123 -1.54 6.37 4.37
N MET A 124 -2.12 5.18 4.25
CA MET A 124 -3.50 4.92 4.67
C MET A 124 -3.69 5.07 6.19
N THR A 125 -2.71 4.67 7.00
CA THR A 125 -2.79 4.88 8.46
C THR A 125 -2.85 6.36 8.78
N GLU A 126 -1.99 7.18 8.16
CA GLU A 126 -2.01 8.64 8.31
C GLU A 126 -3.33 9.26 7.83
N MET A 127 -3.78 8.90 6.63
CA MET A 127 -4.97 9.50 6.02
C MET A 127 -6.25 9.23 6.81
N TYR A 128 -6.43 7.99 7.28
CA TYR A 128 -7.66 7.57 7.95
C TYR A 128 -7.55 7.58 9.48
N ASN A 129 -6.38 7.95 10.02
CA ASN A 129 -6.08 7.90 11.44
C ASN A 129 -6.40 6.52 12.07
N ILE A 130 -5.89 5.47 11.43
CA ILE A 130 -6.12 4.08 11.81
C ILE A 130 -4.80 3.35 12.07
N ARG A 131 -4.87 2.27 12.83
CA ARG A 131 -3.80 1.26 12.95
C ARG A 131 -4.09 0.13 11.96
N ILE A 132 -3.07 -0.29 11.21
CA ILE A 132 -3.16 -1.46 10.35
C ILE A 132 -2.27 -2.56 10.94
N VAL A 133 -2.86 -3.74 11.16
CA VAL A 133 -2.13 -4.94 11.56
C VAL A 133 -2.12 -5.90 10.37
N VAL A 134 -0.95 -6.20 9.83
CA VAL A 134 -0.79 -7.18 8.75
C VAL A 134 -0.26 -8.46 9.34
N GLU A 135 -1.02 -9.55 9.22
CA GLU A 135 -0.55 -10.89 9.56
C GLU A 135 -0.10 -11.62 8.30
N GLN A 136 1.15 -12.07 8.30
CA GLN A 136 1.64 -12.95 7.23
C GLN A 136 1.26 -14.39 7.54
N GLN A 137 0.60 -15.06 6.60
CA GLN A 137 0.19 -16.46 6.72
C GLN A 137 0.88 -17.34 5.68
N GLU A 138 1.14 -18.59 6.04
CA GLU A 138 1.51 -19.67 5.13
C GLU A 138 0.28 -20.13 4.33
N GLY A 139 0.49 -20.96 3.30
CA GLY A 139 -0.60 -21.46 2.45
C GLY A 139 -1.67 -22.29 3.19
N ASP A 140 -1.36 -22.81 4.37
CA ASP A 140 -2.29 -23.54 5.25
C ASP A 140 -3.06 -22.62 6.22
N GLY A 141 -2.85 -21.30 6.13
CA GLY A 141 -3.48 -20.29 6.98
C GLY A 141 -2.85 -20.12 8.36
N ARG A 142 -1.77 -20.86 8.68
CA ARG A 142 -1.01 -20.61 9.90
C ARG A 142 -0.17 -19.36 9.74
N ARG A 143 0.01 -18.63 10.83
CA ARG A 143 0.94 -17.49 10.86
C ARG A 143 2.34 -17.94 10.43
N ALA A 144 2.99 -17.15 9.57
CA ALA A 144 4.36 -17.40 9.14
C ALA A 144 5.28 -17.46 10.35
N THR A 145 6.10 -18.51 10.42
CA THR A 145 7.02 -18.76 11.54
C THR A 145 8.48 -18.64 11.13
N LYS A 146 8.74 -18.32 9.85
CA LYS A 146 10.09 -18.22 9.31
C LYS A 146 10.83 -17.05 9.97
N MET A 147 12.04 -17.29 10.47
CA MET A 147 12.88 -16.23 11.01
C MET A 147 13.16 -15.19 9.92
N GLY A 148 12.87 -13.91 10.19
CA GLY A 148 12.94 -12.82 9.22
C GLY A 148 11.64 -12.53 8.45
N SER A 149 10.61 -13.39 8.54
CA SER A 149 9.24 -12.98 8.20
C SER A 149 8.68 -12.21 9.38
N HIS A 150 8.22 -10.98 9.13
CA HIS A 150 7.44 -10.27 10.14
C HIS A 150 6.06 -10.91 10.20
N ALA A 151 5.96 -11.97 11.00
CA ALA A 151 4.74 -12.75 11.21
C ALA A 151 3.51 -11.85 11.47
N VAL A 152 3.74 -10.74 12.17
CA VAL A 152 2.81 -9.63 12.32
C VAL A 152 3.57 -8.31 12.15
N GLN A 153 3.05 -7.42 11.32
CA GLN A 153 3.47 -6.03 11.20
C GLN A 153 2.37 -5.11 11.74
N VAL A 154 2.75 -4.11 12.52
CA VAL A 154 1.84 -3.09 13.04
C VAL A 154 2.27 -1.74 12.51
N ILE A 155 1.39 -1.09 11.74
CA ILE A 155 1.63 0.19 11.10
C ILE A 155 0.68 1.19 11.78
N ILE A 156 1.24 2.31 12.24
CA ILE A 156 0.51 3.39 12.93
C ILE A 156 0.81 4.73 12.25
N PRO A 157 -0.03 5.76 12.43
CA PRO A 157 0.28 7.11 11.97
C PRO A 157 1.51 7.66 12.69
N TYR A 158 2.32 8.50 12.02
CA TYR A 158 3.57 9.04 12.60
C TYR A 158 3.37 9.91 13.84
N ASP A 159 2.30 10.71 13.87
CA ASP A 159 2.05 11.70 14.93
C ASP A 159 1.17 11.18 16.07
N VAL A 160 1.00 9.85 16.14
CA VAL A 160 0.15 9.22 17.15
C VAL A 160 1.01 8.46 18.15
N VAL A 161 0.80 8.74 19.43
CA VAL A 161 1.45 7.99 20.51
C VAL A 161 1.00 6.53 20.50
N PRO A 162 1.87 5.54 20.78
CA PRO A 162 1.52 4.12 20.70
C PRO A 162 0.28 3.72 21.52
N GLU A 163 0.04 4.42 22.63
CA GLU A 163 -1.06 4.20 23.56
C GLU A 163 -2.40 4.79 23.09
N ALA A 164 -2.41 5.53 21.99
CA ALA A 164 -3.62 6.11 21.47
C ALA A 164 -4.62 5.03 21.05
N CYS A 165 -5.87 5.22 21.48
CA CYS A 165 -7.00 4.39 21.07
C CYS A 165 -7.48 4.84 19.68
N ILE A 166 -6.81 4.34 18.64
CA ILE A 166 -7.23 4.54 17.24
C ILE A 166 -7.87 3.26 16.68
N PRO A 167 -8.85 3.37 15.76
CA PRO A 167 -9.45 2.20 15.12
C PRO A 167 -8.37 1.31 14.50
N THR A 168 -8.51 -0.01 14.67
CA THR A 168 -7.54 -0.99 14.17
C THR A 168 -8.20 -1.88 13.13
N ILE A 169 -7.58 -2.02 11.96
CA ILE A 169 -7.98 -2.99 10.93
C ILE A 169 -6.93 -4.09 10.79
N PHE A 170 -7.38 -5.30 10.42
CA PHE A 170 -6.54 -6.47 10.26
C PHE A 170 -6.52 -6.92 8.80
N LEU A 171 -5.34 -7.07 8.24
CA LEU A 171 -5.09 -7.54 6.88
C LEU A 171 -4.28 -8.84 6.93
N ILE A 172 -4.44 -9.69 5.93
CA ILE A 172 -3.68 -10.95 5.80
C ILE A 172 -2.87 -10.89 4.51
N TYR A 173 -1.58 -11.25 4.60
CA TYR A 173 -0.66 -11.41 3.47
C TYR A 173 -0.29 -12.88 3.27
#